data_AF-A0A496SPY7-F1
#
_entry.id   AF-A0A496SPY7-F1
#
_cell.length_a   1.000
_cell.length_b   1.000
_cell.length_c   1.000
_cell.angle_alpha   90.00
_cell.angle_beta   90.00
_cell.angle_gamma   90.00
#
_symmetry.space_group_name_H-M   'P 1'
#
loop_
_entity.id
_entity.type
_entity.pdbx_description
1 polymer ?
#
loop_
_entity_poly.entity_id
_entity_poly.type
_entity_poly.pdbx_seq_one_letter_code
_entity_poly.pdbx_strand_id
1 'polypeptide(L)'
;MDCNYYRALFSAFVDDELDEQEARNFKAHILKCKDCGERFKAFRRAQDLLLLLERKEAPPQLWERIEEGITRKEEPAYTFFQMLGDPSEPLGRRRELALIRLPVYRTGISFG
;
A
#
# COMPACT_ATOMS: atom_id res chain seq x y z
N MET A 1 22.61 -19.15 -3.38
CA MET A 1 21.17 -19.11 -3.04
C MET A 1 21.06 -18.50 -1.66
N ASP A 2 20.80 -17.20 -1.59
CA ASP A 2 20.71 -16.48 -0.32
C ASP A 2 19.42 -16.88 0.42
N CYS A 3 19.58 -17.54 1.58
CA CYS A 3 18.45 -17.96 2.40
C CYS A 3 17.60 -16.77 2.88
N ASN A 4 18.20 -15.59 3.11
CA ASN A 4 17.45 -14.43 3.57
C ASN A 4 16.52 -13.90 2.48
N TYR A 5 17.02 -13.83 1.25
CA TYR A 5 16.20 -13.53 0.08
C TYR A 5 14.98 -14.46 -0.01
N TYR A 6 15.20 -15.78 -0.02
CA TYR A 6 14.09 -16.72 -0.17
C TYR A 6 13.13 -16.75 1.02
N ARG A 7 13.62 -16.50 2.25
CA ARG A 7 12.74 -16.36 3.42
C ARG A 7 11.79 -15.17 3.32
N ALA A 8 12.25 -14.06 2.72
CA ALA A 8 11.39 -12.90 2.47
C ALA A 8 10.24 -13.21 1.50
N LEU A 9 10.39 -14.22 0.64
CA LEU A 9 9.38 -14.62 -0.35
C LEU A 9 8.30 -15.59 0.20
N PHE A 10 8.34 -15.95 1.49
CA PHE A 10 7.40 -16.95 2.03
C PHE A 10 5.94 -16.53 1.91
N SER A 11 5.61 -15.27 2.23
CA SER A 11 4.22 -14.77 2.12
C SER A 11 3.80 -14.68 0.66
N ALA A 12 4.60 -13.99 -0.17
CA ALA A 12 4.33 -13.81 -1.58
C ALA A 12 4.11 -15.14 -2.32
N PHE A 13 4.88 -16.19 -1.99
CA PHE A 13 4.67 -17.52 -2.57
C PHE A 13 3.32 -18.15 -2.16
N VAL A 14 2.87 -17.90 -0.93
CA VAL A 14 1.63 -18.46 -0.41
C VAL A 14 0.41 -17.71 -0.94
N ASP A 15 0.55 -16.39 -1.12
CA ASP A 15 -0.48 -15.50 -1.64
C ASP A 15 -0.54 -15.50 -3.19
N ASP A 16 0.27 -16.35 -3.84
CA ASP A 16 0.41 -16.52 -5.30
C ASP A 16 0.84 -15.22 -6.03
N GLU A 17 1.67 -14.42 -5.36
CA GLU A 17 2.19 -13.13 -5.83
C GLU A 17 3.55 -13.22 -6.54
N LEU A 18 4.19 -14.40 -6.54
CA LEU A 18 5.46 -14.60 -7.26
C LEU A 18 5.23 -14.86 -8.74
N ASP A 19 6.12 -14.34 -9.59
CA ASP A 19 6.12 -14.74 -10.99
C ASP A 19 6.52 -16.22 -11.16
N GLU A 20 6.30 -16.75 -12.37
CA GLU A 20 6.53 -18.18 -12.64
C GLU A 20 7.99 -18.59 -12.41
N GLN A 21 8.95 -17.72 -12.74
CA GLN A 21 10.38 -17.99 -12.59
C GLN A 21 10.80 -17.92 -11.12
N GLU A 22 10.31 -16.92 -10.38
CA GLU A 22 10.52 -16.75 -8.96
C GLU A 22 9.95 -17.94 -8.18
N ALA A 23 8.73 -18.36 -8.49
CA ALA A 23 8.10 -19.52 -7.86
C ALA A 23 8.90 -20.81 -8.11
N ARG A 24 9.40 -21.02 -9.34
CA ARG A 24 10.29 -22.17 -9.66
C ARG A 24 11.58 -22.11 -8.85
N ASN A 25 12.23 -20.96 -8.80
CA ASN A 25 13.48 -20.77 -8.06
C ASN A 25 13.30 -20.97 -6.55
N PHE A 26 12.21 -20.43 -6.00
CA PHE A 26 11.81 -20.60 -4.61
C PHE A 26 11.61 -22.08 -4.27
N LYS A 27 10.79 -22.80 -5.05
CA LYS A 27 10.56 -24.25 -4.89
C LYS A 27 11.87 -25.03 -4.93
N ALA A 28 12.73 -24.73 -5.90
CA ALA A 28 14.04 -25.38 -6.03
C ALA A 28 14.94 -25.12 -4.81
N HIS A 29 14.89 -23.92 -4.23
CA HIS A 29 15.66 -23.57 -3.05
C HIS A 29 15.18 -24.34 -1.80
N ILE A 30 13.88 -24.32 -1.49
CA ILE A 30 13.35 -24.98 -0.28
C ILE A 30 13.46 -26.51 -0.34
N LEU A 31 13.55 -27.09 -1.54
CA LEU A 31 13.82 -28.51 -1.73
C LEU A 31 15.29 -28.87 -1.42
N LYS A 32 16.23 -27.97 -1.74
CA LYS A 32 17.67 -28.20 -1.55
C LYS A 32 18.17 -27.74 -0.17
N CYS A 33 17.57 -26.70 0.39
CA CYS A 33 17.96 -26.13 1.68
C CYS A 33 17.06 -26.65 2.79
N LYS A 34 17.60 -27.53 3.64
CA LYS A 34 16.87 -28.13 4.77
C LYS A 34 16.28 -27.08 5.72
N ASP A 35 17.06 -26.07 6.11
CA ASP A 35 16.59 -25.03 7.05
C ASP A 35 15.45 -24.19 6.45
N CYS A 36 15.57 -23.72 5.21
CA CYS A 36 14.48 -22.98 4.57
C CYS A 36 13.24 -23.85 4.35
N GLY A 37 13.42 -25.13 4.00
CA GLY A 37 12.32 -26.08 3.88
C GLY A 37 11.59 -26.34 5.20
N GLU A 38 12.30 -26.49 6.32
CA GLU A 38 11.72 -26.65 7.65
C GLU A 38 10.98 -25.39 8.11
N ARG A 39 11.59 -24.22 7.93
CA ARG A 39 10.96 -22.93 8.25
C ARG A 39 9.71 -22.69 7.42
N PHE A 40 9.74 -22.99 6.13
CA PHE A 40 8.57 -22.83 5.26
C PHE A 40 7.43 -23.77 5.66
N LYS A 41 7.73 -25.02 6.03
CA LYS A 41 6.73 -25.95 6.58
C LYS A 41 6.10 -25.43 7.88
N ALA A 42 6.92 -24.87 8.77
CA ALA A 42 6.42 -24.27 10.02
C ALA A 42 5.54 -23.03 9.73
N PHE A 43 5.95 -22.17 8.80
CA PHE A 43 5.18 -21.01 8.34
C PHE A 43 3.81 -21.43 7.77
N ARG A 44 3.79 -22.43 6.88
CA ARG A 44 2.55 -22.99 6.33
C ARG A 44 1.62 -23.55 7.41
N ARG A 45 2.18 -24.35 8.33
CA ARG A 45 1.39 -24.91 9.44
C ARG A 45 0.77 -23.83 10.32
N ALA A 46 1.47 -22.71 10.55
CA ALA A 46 0.92 -21.59 11.30
C ALA A 46 -0.28 -20.96 10.57
N GLN A 47 -0.19 -20.76 9.25
CA GLN A 47 -1.33 -20.31 8.44
C GLN A 47 -2.50 -21.29 8.48
N ASP A 48 -2.24 -22.59 8.33
CA ASP A 48 -3.30 -23.61 8.35
C ASP A 48 -4.08 -23.57 9.67
N LEU A 49 -3.39 -23.33 10.80
CA LEU A 49 -4.03 -23.17 12.10
C LEU A 49 -4.90 -21.90 12.19
N LEU A 50 -4.47 -20.79 11.57
CA LEU A 50 -5.25 -19.56 11.52
C LEU A 50 -6.54 -19.74 10.71
N LEU A 51 -6.51 -20.58 9.67
CA LEU A 51 -7.70 -20.89 8.86
C LEU A 51 -8.74 -21.73 9.60
N LEU A 52 -8.37 -22.38 10.72
CA LEU A 52 -9.31 -23.10 11.57
C LEU A 52 -10.12 -22.17 12.49
N LEU A 53 -9.73 -20.90 12.61
CA LEU A 53 -10.45 -19.95 13.43
C LEU A 53 -11.83 -19.68 12.82
N GLU A 54 -12.83 -19.51 13.68
CA GLU A 54 -14.17 -19.15 13.24
C GLU A 54 -14.13 -17.82 12.48
N ARG A 55 -14.56 -17.87 11.22
CA ARG A 55 -14.74 -16.67 10.42
C ARG A 55 -15.93 -15.90 10.98
N LYS A 56 -15.67 -14.70 11.50
CA LYS A 56 -16.73 -13.79 11.88
C LYS A 56 -17.40 -13.21 10.63
N GLU A 57 -18.73 -13.22 10.63
CA GLU A 57 -19.51 -12.51 9.64
C GLU A 57 -19.25 -11.00 9.75
N ALA A 58 -19.08 -10.36 8.59
CA ALA A 58 -18.90 -8.92 8.53
C ALA A 58 -20.22 -8.21 8.88
N PRO A 59 -20.19 -7.10 9.63
CA PRO A 59 -21.38 -6.28 9.84
C PRO A 59 -21.95 -5.81 8.48
N PRO A 60 -23.28 -5.81 8.28
CA PRO A 60 -23.89 -5.47 6.99
C PRO A 60 -23.45 -4.10 6.43
N GLN A 61 -23.23 -3.13 7.32
CA GLN A 61 -22.85 -1.75 6.97
C GLN A 61 -21.35 -1.58 6.70
N LEU A 62 -20.54 -2.62 6.88
CA LEU A 62 -19.09 -2.52 6.71
C LEU A 62 -18.73 -2.18 5.26
N TRP A 63 -19.39 -2.81 4.29
CA TRP A 63 -19.08 -2.61 2.88
C TRP A 63 -19.39 -1.18 2.43
N GLU A 64 -20.56 -0.65 2.82
CA GLU A 64 -20.97 0.74 2.53
C GLU A 64 -19.90 1.74 3.02
N ARG A 65 -19.40 1.55 4.26
CA ARG A 65 -18.36 2.43 4.83
C ARG A 65 -17.02 2.32 4.10
N ILE A 66 -16.66 1.13 3.61
CA ILE A 66 -15.44 0.93 2.81
C ILE A 66 -15.59 1.64 1.46
N GLU A 67 -16.74 1.47 0.81
CA GLU A 67 -17.05 2.08 -0.48
C GLU A 67 -17.02 3.61 -0.43
N GLU A 68 -17.63 4.21 0.60
CA GLU A 68 -17.56 5.66 0.84
C GLU A 68 -16.11 6.17 0.99
N GLY A 69 -15.26 5.39 1.68
CA GLY A 69 -13.85 5.71 1.88
C GLY A 69 -13.04 5.69 0.59
N ILE A 70 -13.29 4.70 -0.28
CA ILE A 70 -12.63 4.58 -1.59
C ILE A 70 -13.11 5.68 -2.55
N THR A 71 -14.39 6.06 -2.48
CA THR A 71 -15.01 7.02 -3.41
C THR A 71 -14.68 8.47 -3.08
N ARG A 72 -14.25 8.76 -1.84
CA ARG A 72 -13.75 10.09 -1.46
C ARG A 72 -12.45 10.37 -2.23
N LYS A 73 -12.59 10.97 -3.41
CA LYS A 73 -11.48 11.49 -4.21
C LYS A 73 -10.58 12.31 -3.30
N GLU A 74 -9.29 12.00 -3.29
CA GLU A 74 -8.28 12.91 -2.79
C GLU A 74 -8.53 14.26 -3.47
N GLU A 75 -8.84 15.30 -2.68
CA GLU A 75 -8.87 16.65 -3.24
C GLU A 75 -7.50 16.88 -3.86
N PRO A 76 -7.43 17.38 -5.11
CA PRO A 76 -6.15 17.53 -5.77
C PRO A 76 -5.29 18.43 -4.90
N ALA A 77 -4.26 17.84 -4.29
CA ALA A 77 -3.16 18.60 -3.74
C ALA A 77 -2.61 19.38 -4.92
N TYR A 78 -2.93 20.69 -4.96
CA TYR A 78 -2.47 21.60 -6.00
C TYR A 78 -1.03 21.25 -6.33
N THR A 79 -0.79 20.79 -7.55
CA THR A 79 0.56 20.43 -7.95
C THR A 79 1.38 21.71 -7.87
N PHE A 80 2.59 21.62 -7.33
CA PHE A 80 3.53 22.73 -7.13
C PHE A 80 3.57 23.77 -8.29
N PHE A 81 3.32 23.31 -9.52
CA PHE A 81 3.20 24.09 -10.75
C PHE A 81 1.96 25.00 -10.85
N GLN A 82 0.82 24.61 -10.27
CA GLN A 82 -0.39 25.44 -10.23
C GLN A 82 -0.26 26.62 -9.26
N MET A 83 0.61 26.51 -8.24
CA MET A 83 0.81 27.55 -7.22
C MET A 83 1.91 28.55 -7.59
N LEU A 84 2.94 28.12 -8.33
CA LEU A 84 4.10 28.96 -8.70
C LEU A 84 4.18 29.32 -10.19
N GLY A 85 3.26 28.82 -11.01
CA GLY A 85 3.30 28.96 -12.46
C GLY A 85 4.14 27.86 -13.13
N ASP A 86 3.76 27.51 -14.35
CA ASP A 86 4.48 26.56 -15.19
C ASP A 86 5.83 27.17 -15.61
N PRO A 87 6.98 26.54 -15.31
CA PRO A 87 8.30 27.07 -15.67
C PRO A 87 8.57 27.08 -17.19
N SER A 88 7.71 26.47 -18.01
CA SER A 88 7.77 26.55 -19.47
C SER A 88 7.03 27.75 -20.07
N GLU A 89 6.26 28.51 -19.27
CA GLU A 89 5.65 29.75 -19.74
C GLU A 89 6.70 30.90 -19.80
N PRO A 90 6.79 31.65 -20.91
CA PRO A 90 7.75 32.73 -21.03
C PRO A 90 7.41 33.91 -20.10
N LEU A 91 8.43 34.39 -19.38
CA LEU A 91 8.39 35.59 -18.53
C LEU A 91 7.98 36.82 -19.34
N GLY A 92 6.67 37.10 -19.42
CA GLY A 92 6.21 38.22 -20.23
C GLY A 92 4.70 38.48 -20.31
N ARG A 93 3.84 37.69 -19.67
CA ARG A 93 2.41 38.03 -19.55
C ARG A 93 2.01 38.22 -18.11
N ARG A 94 1.88 39.49 -17.72
CA ARG A 94 1.22 39.91 -16.48
C ARG A 94 -0.22 39.38 -16.52
N ARG A 95 -0.55 38.33 -15.77
CA ARG A 95 -1.94 38.03 -15.44
C ARG A 95 -2.31 38.92 -14.26
N GLU A 96 -3.37 39.71 -14.42
CA GLU A 96 -4.00 40.40 -13.30
C GLU A 96 -4.35 39.34 -12.25
N LEU A 97 -3.67 39.38 -11.11
CA LEU A 97 -3.97 38.54 -9.97
C LEU A 97 -5.38 38.91 -9.50
N ALA A 98 -6.36 38.09 -9.85
CA ALA A 98 -7.61 38.07 -9.11
C ALA A 98 -7.23 37.86 -7.64
N LEU A 99 -7.64 38.81 -6.79
CA LEU A 99 -7.43 38.81 -5.35
C LEU A 99 -8.06 37.54 -4.76
N ILE A 100 -7.29 36.46 -4.66
CA ILE A 100 -7.73 35.23 -4.00
C ILE A 100 -7.63 35.48 -2.50
N ARG A 101 -8.81 35.65 -1.88
CA ARG A 101 -8.99 35.70 -0.44
C ARG A 101 -8.61 34.34 0.14
N LEU A 102 -7.43 34.24 0.75
CA LEU A 102 -6.99 33.04 1.44
C LEU A 102 -7.96 32.73 2.60
N PRO A 103 -8.47 31.50 2.72
CA PRO A 103 -9.12 31.08 3.95
C PRO A 103 -8.05 30.96 5.04
N VAL A 104 -8.17 31.79 6.08
CA VAL A 104 -7.39 31.65 7.31
C VAL A 104 -7.78 30.32 7.94
N TYR A 105 -6.90 29.31 7.82
CA TYR A 105 -7.06 28.06 8.54
C TYR A 105 -6.97 28.34 10.03
N ARG A 106 -8.11 28.29 10.71
CA ARG A 106 -8.21 28.32 12.17
C ARG A 106 -7.73 26.97 12.67
N THR A 107 -6.47 26.87 13.04
CA THR A 107 -5.93 25.73 13.80
C THR A 107 -6.57 25.74 15.19
N GLY A 108 -7.74 25.11 15.31
CA GLY A 108 -8.33 24.76 16.59
C GLY A 108 -7.63 23.55 17.19
N ILE A 109 -6.36 23.69 17.56
CA ILE A 109 -5.72 22.76 18.51
C ILE A 109 -5.81 23.44 19.87
N SER A 110 -6.85 23.12 20.62
CA SER A 110 -6.95 23.46 22.04
C SER A 110 -6.14 22.44 22.84
N PHE A 111 -4.91 22.82 23.22
CA PHE A 111 -4.29 22.34 24.46
C PHE A 111 -4.41 23.46 25.48
N GLY A 112 -5.05 23.18 26.61
CA GLY A 112 -5.29 24.13 27.70
C GLY A 112 -6.52 23.71 28.49
#